data_AF-A0A0C3QCV2-F1
#
_entry.id   AF-A0A0C3QCV2-F1
#
_cell.length_a   1.000
_cell.length_b   1.000
_cell.length_c   1.000
_cell.angle_alpha   90.00
_cell.angle_beta   90.00
_cell.angle_gamma   90.00
#
_symmetry.space_group_name_H-M   'P 1'
#
loop_
_entity.id
_entity.type
_entity.pdbx_description
1 polymer ?
#
loop_
_entity_poly.entity_id
_entity_poly.type
_entity_poly.pdbx_seq_one_letter_code
_entity_poly.pdbx_strand_id
1 'polypeptide(L)'
;MPGAKVATLANATGAFDATAGVHPAMWASADAENLKAPIGVFPSKDENEEEFEKFMEIANKKPFASKNKYKRYPTQIHGWAAARADLSDPENLKQYEDVYTELSHFFKNALA
;
A
#
# COMPACT_ATOMS: atom_id res chain seq x y z
N MET A 1 -9.00 5.20 13.27
CA MET A 1 -9.02 4.57 11.93
C MET A 1 -7.58 4.34 11.49
N PRO A 2 -7.22 3.17 10.92
CA PRO A 2 -5.86 2.92 10.45
C PRO A 2 -5.40 3.94 9.39
N GLY A 3 -4.12 4.33 9.42
CA GLY A 3 -3.59 5.38 8.53
C GLY A 3 -3.78 5.09 7.05
N ALA A 4 -3.50 3.86 6.61
CA ALA A 4 -3.71 3.45 5.22
C ALA A 4 -5.19 3.52 4.80
N LYS A 5 -6.13 3.22 5.70
CA LYS A 5 -7.57 3.37 5.43
C LYS A 5 -7.95 4.83 5.24
N VAL A 6 -7.43 5.73 6.07
CA VAL A 6 -7.63 7.18 5.91
C VAL A 6 -7.08 7.65 4.56
N ALA A 7 -5.88 7.22 4.18
CA ALA A 7 -5.28 7.56 2.89
C ALA A 7 -6.12 7.06 1.70
N THR A 8 -6.69 5.86 1.77
CA THR A 8 -7.60 5.34 0.73
C THR A 8 -8.89 6.14 0.62
N LEU A 9 -9.52 6.49 1.75
CA LEU A 9 -10.72 7.33 1.75
C LEU A 9 -10.41 8.75 1.24
N ALA A 10 -9.25 9.29 1.59
CA ALA A 10 -8.78 10.58 1.12
C ALA A 10 -8.53 10.57 -0.40
N ASN A 11 -7.94 9.50 -0.95
CA ASN A 11 -7.81 9.29 -2.40
C ASN A 11 -9.17 9.39 -3.10
N ALA A 12 -10.20 8.76 -2.54
CA ALA A 12 -11.55 8.78 -3.10
C ALA A 12 -12.19 10.18 -3.16
N THR A 13 -11.72 11.14 -2.34
CA THR A 13 -12.18 12.53 -2.44
C THR A 13 -11.70 13.20 -3.73
N GLY A 14 -10.53 12.79 -4.24
CA GLY A 14 -9.85 13.43 -5.36
C GLY A 14 -8.91 14.58 -4.94
N ALA A 15 -8.68 14.74 -3.64
CA ALA A 15 -7.78 15.78 -3.11
C ALA A 15 -6.28 15.41 -3.21
N PHE A 16 -5.95 14.19 -3.64
CA PHE A 16 -4.59 13.67 -3.70
C PHE A 16 -4.30 13.06 -5.07
N ASP A 17 -3.13 13.36 -5.62
CA ASP A 17 -2.66 12.84 -6.93
C ASP A 17 -2.16 11.39 -6.86
N ALA A 18 -1.85 10.89 -5.66
CA ALA A 18 -1.48 9.51 -5.39
C ALA A 18 -1.55 9.24 -3.87
N THR A 19 -1.82 8.00 -3.48
CA THR A 19 -1.75 7.57 -2.07
C THR A 19 -1.05 6.22 -1.93
N ALA A 20 -0.57 5.89 -0.73
CA ALA A 20 0.02 4.60 -0.46
C ALA A 20 -0.31 4.11 0.95
N GLY A 21 -0.34 2.79 1.13
CA GLY A 21 -0.52 2.12 2.41
C GLY A 21 0.55 1.06 2.62
N VAL A 22 1.30 1.19 3.72
CA VAL A 22 2.22 0.15 4.22
C VAL A 22 1.56 -0.52 5.41
N HIS A 23 1.65 -1.86 5.47
CA HIS A 23 0.94 -2.69 6.47
C HIS A 23 -0.52 -2.25 6.68
N PRO A 24 -1.33 -2.12 5.60
CA PRO A 24 -2.70 -1.59 5.69
C PRO A 24 -3.60 -2.50 6.53
N ALA A 25 -4.29 -1.94 7.53
CA ALA A 25 -5.33 -2.64 8.28
C ALA A 25 -6.73 -2.14 7.90
N MET A 26 -7.73 -3.02 8.05
CA MET A 26 -9.16 -2.71 7.85
C MET A 26 -9.49 -2.19 6.43
N TRP A 27 -8.81 -2.69 5.40
CA TRP A 27 -9.22 -2.49 4.02
C TRP A 27 -10.31 -3.49 3.63
N ALA A 28 -11.33 -2.98 2.95
CA ALA A 28 -12.26 -3.79 2.19
C ALA A 28 -11.95 -3.55 0.70
N SER A 29 -12.06 -4.59 -0.11
CA SER A 29 -11.90 -4.54 -1.56
C SER A 29 -12.77 -3.47 -2.20
N ALA A 30 -13.99 -3.25 -1.68
CA ALA A 30 -14.89 -2.16 -2.10
C ALA A 30 -14.31 -0.74 -1.94
N ASP A 31 -13.31 -0.54 -1.07
CA ASP A 31 -12.64 0.75 -0.95
C ASP A 31 -11.91 1.17 -2.24
N ALA A 32 -11.52 0.20 -3.09
CA ALA A 32 -10.88 0.45 -4.36
C ALA A 32 -11.84 1.02 -5.43
N GLU A 33 -13.15 0.83 -5.27
CA GLU A 33 -14.16 1.25 -6.24
C GLU A 33 -14.18 2.76 -6.43
N ASN A 34 -13.86 3.52 -5.39
CA ASN A 34 -13.94 4.98 -5.41
C ASN A 34 -12.58 5.66 -5.61
N LEU A 35 -11.50 4.91 -5.81
CA LEU A 35 -10.17 5.49 -6.08
C LEU A 35 -10.22 6.40 -7.30
N LYS A 36 -9.65 7.60 -7.13
CA LYS A 36 -9.54 8.63 -8.18
C LYS A 36 -8.11 8.86 -8.64
N ALA A 37 -7.13 8.31 -7.93
CA ALA A 37 -5.71 8.45 -8.19
C ALA A 37 -4.97 7.13 -7.96
N PRO A 38 -3.76 6.94 -8.54
CA PRO A 38 -2.90 5.79 -8.29
C PRO A 38 -2.74 5.45 -6.80
N ILE A 39 -2.65 4.15 -6.52
CA ILE A 39 -2.41 3.65 -5.16
C ILE A 39 -1.25 2.66 -5.07
N GLY A 40 -0.41 2.82 -4.06
CA GLY A 40 0.63 1.88 -3.65
C GLY A 40 0.18 1.02 -2.46
N VAL A 41 0.27 -0.29 -2.57
CA VAL A 41 -0.25 -1.24 -1.58
C VAL A 41 0.85 -2.23 -1.17
N PHE A 42 1.23 -2.19 0.10
CA PHE A 42 2.38 -2.92 0.64
C PHE A 42 2.01 -3.72 1.90
N PRO A 43 1.28 -4.84 1.77
CA PRO A 43 0.85 -5.64 2.92
C PRO A 43 1.96 -6.55 3.44
N SER A 44 1.87 -6.84 4.75
CA SER A 44 2.69 -7.81 5.45
C SER A 44 2.04 -9.20 5.40
N LYS A 45 2.51 -10.15 6.21
CA LYS A 45 1.91 -11.48 6.34
C LYS A 45 0.67 -11.51 7.23
N ASP A 46 0.46 -10.48 8.04
CA ASP A 46 -0.56 -10.48 9.08
C ASP A 46 -1.92 -9.97 8.56
N GLU A 47 -2.01 -9.58 7.29
CA GLU A 47 -3.24 -9.08 6.68
C GLU A 47 -3.80 -10.04 5.61
N ASN A 48 -5.11 -9.94 5.34
CA ASN A 48 -5.83 -10.88 4.48
C ASN A 48 -5.43 -10.69 2.99
N GLU A 49 -4.65 -11.64 2.49
CA GLU A 49 -4.18 -11.68 1.10
C GLU A 49 -5.30 -11.59 0.07
N GLU A 50 -6.33 -12.43 0.18
CA GLU A 50 -7.43 -12.48 -0.79
C GLU A 50 -8.14 -11.13 -0.90
N GLU A 51 -8.23 -10.40 0.23
CA GLU A 51 -8.86 -9.08 0.24
C GLU A 51 -8.02 -8.04 -0.51
N PHE A 52 -6.68 -8.08 -0.40
CA PHE A 52 -5.81 -7.20 -1.17
C PHE A 52 -5.72 -7.56 -2.64
N GLU A 53 -5.78 -8.85 -2.98
CA GLU A 53 -5.84 -9.28 -4.37
C GLU A 53 -7.12 -8.75 -5.04
N LYS A 54 -8.27 -8.90 -4.40
CA LYS A 54 -9.55 -8.32 -4.88
C LYS A 54 -9.48 -6.79 -4.95
N PHE A 55 -8.91 -6.14 -3.93
CA PHE A 55 -8.69 -4.70 -3.93
C PHE A 55 -7.89 -4.26 -5.17
N MET A 56 -6.77 -4.93 -5.45
CA MET A 56 -5.92 -4.62 -6.59
C MET A 56 -6.58 -4.95 -7.93
N GLU A 57 -7.38 -6.02 -8.00
CA GLU A 57 -8.16 -6.34 -9.20
C GLU A 57 -9.13 -5.20 -9.56
N ILE A 58 -9.81 -4.64 -8.55
CA ILE A 58 -10.72 -3.49 -8.74
C ILE A 58 -9.91 -2.23 -9.09
N ALA A 59 -8.84 -1.94 -8.36
CA ALA A 59 -8.00 -0.76 -8.60
C ALA A 59 -7.37 -0.76 -10.00
N ASN A 60 -7.01 -1.94 -10.53
CA ASN A 60 -6.39 -2.08 -11.85
C ASN A 60 -7.39 -2.05 -13.02
N LYS A 61 -8.70 -1.91 -12.76
CA LYS A 61 -9.70 -1.58 -13.78
C LYS A 61 -9.81 -0.07 -14.02
N LYS A 62 -9.10 0.76 -13.23
CA LYS A 62 -9.15 2.23 -13.31
C LYS A 62 -8.21 2.76 -14.41
N PRO A 63 -8.46 3.98 -14.95
CA PRO A 63 -7.62 4.55 -16.00
C PRO A 63 -6.13 4.71 -15.64
N PHE A 64 -5.81 4.76 -14.35
CA PHE A 64 -4.47 4.92 -13.81
C PHE A 64 -3.81 3.59 -13.39
N ALA A 65 -4.36 2.44 -13.82
CA ALA A 65 -3.88 1.10 -13.43
C ALA A 65 -2.36 0.90 -13.62
N SER A 66 -1.79 1.43 -14.70
CA SER A 66 -0.35 1.33 -14.99
C SER A 66 0.54 2.06 -13.99
N LYS A 67 -0.03 2.96 -13.18
CA LYS A 67 0.66 3.71 -12.14
C LYS A 67 0.48 3.12 -10.73
N ASN A 68 -0.42 2.16 -10.55
CA ASN A 68 -0.60 1.47 -9.27
C ASN A 68 0.63 0.60 -8.95
N LYS A 69 0.84 0.32 -7.66
CA LYS A 69 1.91 -0.57 -7.20
C LYS A 69 1.36 -1.54 -6.15
N TYR A 70 1.73 -2.81 -6.29
CA TYR A 70 1.45 -3.84 -5.30
C TYR A 70 2.70 -4.68 -5.06
N LYS A 71 3.07 -4.87 -3.79
CA LYS A 71 4.16 -5.76 -3.40
C LYS A 71 3.93 -6.26 -1.98
N ARG A 72 3.92 -7.58 -1.81
CA ARG A 72 3.71 -8.23 -0.52
C ARG A 72 5.02 -8.49 0.22
N TYR A 73 4.95 -8.49 1.54
CA TYR A 73 6.06 -8.76 2.45
C TYR A 73 5.72 -9.95 3.38
N PRO A 74 5.74 -11.19 2.87
CA PRO A 74 5.27 -12.38 3.61
C PRO A 74 6.17 -12.79 4.79
N THR A 75 7.38 -12.24 4.89
CA THR A 75 8.29 -12.46 6.03
C THR A 75 8.02 -11.49 7.18
N GLN A 76 7.33 -10.37 6.92
CA GLN A 76 7.20 -9.25 7.82
C GLN A 76 5.86 -9.24 8.57
N ILE A 77 5.84 -8.66 9.78
CA ILE A 77 4.65 -8.50 10.63
C ILE A 77 3.94 -7.17 10.37
N HIS A 78 2.70 -7.00 10.83
CA HIS A 78 2.06 -5.69 10.82
C HIS A 78 2.89 -4.65 11.61
N GLY A 79 3.14 -3.48 11.00
CA GLY A 79 3.91 -2.39 11.61
C GLY A 79 5.44 -2.50 11.46
N TRP A 80 5.92 -3.46 10.66
CA TRP A 80 7.34 -3.75 10.42
C TRP A 80 8.14 -2.59 9.80
N ALA A 81 7.47 -1.66 9.11
CA ALA A 81 8.03 -0.43 8.55
C ALA A 81 7.58 0.82 9.30
N ALA A 82 7.26 0.67 10.59
CA ALA A 82 6.79 1.72 11.47
C ALA A 82 7.27 1.45 12.90
N ALA A 83 6.41 1.67 13.91
CA ALA A 83 6.76 1.55 15.32
C ALA A 83 7.20 0.14 15.78
N ARG A 84 7.01 -0.90 14.95
CA ARG A 84 7.37 -2.30 15.29
C ARG A 84 8.56 -2.80 14.46
N ALA A 85 9.28 -1.92 13.78
CA ALA A 85 10.50 -2.28 13.08
C ALA A 85 11.58 -2.73 14.07
N ASP A 86 12.16 -3.90 13.83
CA ASP A 86 13.40 -4.36 14.44
C ASP A 86 14.54 -4.22 13.42
N LEU A 87 15.22 -3.08 13.44
CA LEU A 87 16.32 -2.79 12.51
C LEU A 87 17.61 -3.55 12.86
N SER A 88 17.63 -4.32 13.95
CA SER A 88 18.76 -5.20 14.28
C SER A 88 18.64 -6.58 13.62
N ASP A 89 17.43 -6.99 13.23
CA ASP A 89 17.20 -8.16 12.38
C ASP A 89 17.54 -7.82 10.91
N PRO A 90 18.54 -8.49 10.30
CA PRO A 90 18.93 -8.22 8.91
C PRO A 90 17.78 -8.39 7.90
N GLU A 91 16.84 -9.31 8.15
CA GLU A 91 15.71 -9.50 7.23
C GLU A 91 14.70 -8.36 7.36
N ASN A 92 14.33 -7.93 8.57
CA ASN A 92 13.47 -6.75 8.73
C ASN A 92 14.15 -5.48 8.19
N LEU A 93 15.43 -5.24 8.46
CA LEU A 93 16.17 -4.09 7.92
C LEU A 93 16.14 -4.06 6.39
N LYS A 94 16.46 -5.20 5.75
CA LYS A 94 16.44 -5.32 4.29
C LYS A 94 15.08 -4.98 3.71
N GLN A 95 14.01 -5.56 4.26
CA GLN A 95 12.67 -5.24 3.78
C GLN A 95 12.35 -3.77 4.05
N TYR A 96 12.84 -3.19 5.16
CA TYR A 96 12.47 -1.84 5.60
C TYR A 96 12.98 -0.85 4.56
N GLU A 97 14.23 -0.99 4.18
CA GLU A 97 14.85 -0.23 3.10
C GLU A 97 14.13 -0.44 1.75
N ASP A 98 13.72 -1.67 1.47
CA ASP A 98 13.01 -2.03 0.25
C ASP A 98 11.64 -1.34 0.13
N VAL A 99 10.79 -1.32 1.16
CA VAL A 99 9.48 -0.65 1.06
C VAL A 99 9.60 0.86 0.92
N TYR A 100 10.57 1.50 1.57
CA TYR A 100 10.81 2.94 1.36
C TYR A 100 11.35 3.24 -0.04
N THR A 101 12.15 2.33 -0.60
CA THR A 101 12.60 2.41 -2.00
C THR A 101 11.42 2.26 -2.96
N GLU A 102 10.55 1.28 -2.73
CA GLU A 102 9.35 1.06 -3.55
C GLU A 102 8.35 2.21 -3.45
N LEU A 103 8.18 2.82 -2.27
CA LEU A 103 7.41 4.05 -2.10
C LEU A 103 7.99 5.19 -2.94
N SER A 104 9.32 5.38 -2.90
CA SER A 104 9.98 6.40 -3.72
C SER A 104 9.73 6.18 -5.22
N HIS A 105 9.89 4.94 -5.70
CA HIS A 105 9.63 4.58 -7.09
C HIS A 105 8.16 4.77 -7.47
N PHE A 106 7.24 4.35 -6.62
CA PHE A 106 5.81 4.52 -6.82
C PHE A 106 5.44 6.00 -6.96
N PHE A 107 5.82 6.86 -6.00
CA PHE A 107 5.45 8.27 -6.06
C PHE A 107 6.12 8.99 -7.24
N LYS A 108 7.36 8.65 -7.61
CA LYS A 108 7.99 9.17 -8.82
C LYS A 108 7.19 8.81 -10.08
N ASN A 109 6.74 7.56 -10.20
CA ASN A 109 5.95 7.11 -11.35
C ASN A 109 4.54 7.69 -11.36
N ALA A 110 3.91 7.81 -10.18
CA ALA A 110 2.54 8.28 -10.06
C ALA A 110 2.41 9.78 -10.39
N LEU A 111 3.39 10.58 -9.93
CA LEU A 111 3.39 12.05 -10.04
C LEU A 111 4.13 12.60 -11.27
N ALA A 112 4.76 11.73 -12.07
CA ALA A 112 5.37 12.09 -13.35
C ALA A 112 4.33 12.23 -14.48
#